data_AF-A0A1W5CT25-F1
#
_entry.id   AF-A0A1W5CT25-F1
#
_cell.length_a   1.000
_cell.length_b   1.000
_cell.length_c   1.000
_cell.angle_alpha   90.00
_cell.angle_beta   90.00
_cell.angle_gamma   90.00
#
_symmetry.space_group_name_H-M   'P 1'
#
loop_
_entity.id
_entity.type
_entity.pdbx_description
1 polymer ?
#
loop_
_entity_poly.entity_id
_entity_poly.type
_entity_poly.pdbx_seq_one_letter_code
_entity_poly.pdbx_strand_id
1 'polypeptide(L)'
;MALGLWVEDVGISREKYLSLLEILNLVKDVSQLQKVPRSLAIIKRNVKASLPLFKMRRKSIPVNSQQMPTLPNASKKLAPHPLTTWMYWFDPLNLFTTILSSPDFTSKMHFGMAHLVDQPSELWHSTSWASSIRSTSGEFAYYKDETLIFPSDVVYYHCLSGCGCQNGDKPPHIGRIYSIAKDYTTAALVPGCVVFHIQQLLYSTEIPPRLARKLPEELRAKELLCVKDDLQILSKDHLLS
;
A
#
# COMPACT_ATOMS: atom_id res chain seq x y z
N MET A 1 -19.77 7.46 44.90
CA MET A 1 -20.73 8.53 45.24
C MET A 1 -20.67 9.70 44.25
N ALA A 2 -19.49 10.26 43.95
CA ALA A 2 -19.36 11.39 43.01
C ALA A 2 -19.95 11.14 41.60
N LEU A 3 -19.69 9.96 41.00
CA LEU A 3 -20.25 9.62 39.68
C LEU A 3 -21.79 9.56 39.69
N GLY A 4 -22.38 8.99 40.76
CA GLY A 4 -23.84 8.90 40.89
C GLY A 4 -24.50 10.28 41.05
N LEU A 5 -23.89 11.16 41.86
CA LEU A 5 -24.35 12.55 42.00
C LEU A 5 -24.26 13.32 40.67
N TRP A 6 -23.19 13.11 39.90
CA TRP A 6 -23.05 13.72 38.57
C TRP A 6 -24.06 13.20 37.54
N VAL A 7 -24.38 11.89 37.59
CA VAL A 7 -25.39 11.29 36.68
C VAL A 7 -26.78 11.87 36.94
N GLU A 8 -27.15 12.07 38.21
CA GLU A 8 -28.41 12.71 38.60
C GLU A 8 -28.44 14.20 38.22
N ASP A 9 -27.37 14.95 38.48
CA ASP A 9 -27.27 16.39 38.15
C ASP A 9 -27.36 16.67 36.65
N VAL A 10 -26.69 15.86 35.81
CA VAL A 10 -26.66 16.05 34.36
C VAL A 10 -27.86 15.38 33.65
N GLY A 11 -28.62 14.52 34.34
CA GLY A 11 -29.77 13.82 33.76
C GLY A 11 -29.37 12.90 32.60
N ILE A 12 -28.32 12.08 32.78
CA ILE A 12 -27.82 11.19 31.73
C ILE A 12 -28.84 10.09 31.39
N SER A 13 -29.09 9.86 30.10
CA SER A 13 -29.91 8.73 29.66
C SER A 13 -29.18 7.40 29.82
N ARG A 14 -29.94 6.31 29.97
CA ARG A 14 -29.39 4.95 30.08
C ARG A 14 -28.45 4.60 28.92
N GLU A 15 -28.80 5.00 27.68
CA GLU A 15 -27.96 4.79 26.49
C GLU A 15 -26.61 5.50 26.62
N LYS A 16 -26.60 6.78 27.03
CA LYS A 16 -25.35 7.54 27.21
C LYS A 16 -24.49 6.99 28.34
N TYR A 17 -25.10 6.48 29.41
CA TYR A 17 -24.38 5.82 30.50
C TYR A 17 -23.69 4.53 30.04
N LEU A 18 -24.38 3.71 29.24
CA LEU A 18 -23.78 2.49 28.65
C LEU A 18 -22.59 2.84 27.75
N SER A 19 -22.72 3.85 26.88
CA SER A 19 -21.60 4.30 26.05
C SER A 19 -20.41 4.82 26.88
N LEU A 20 -20.67 5.53 27.98
CA LEU A 20 -19.61 5.96 28.90
C LEU A 20 -18.89 4.75 29.54
N LEU A 21 -19.65 3.73 29.93
CA LEU A 21 -19.12 2.52 30.56
C LEU A 21 -18.27 1.70 29.57
N GLU A 22 -18.69 1.60 28.31
CA GLU A 22 -17.88 1.03 27.24
C GLU A 22 -16.55 1.77 27.06
N ILE A 23 -16.59 3.12 27.01
CA ILE A 23 -15.37 3.94 26.89
C ILE A 23 -14.42 3.68 28.06
N LEU A 24 -14.93 3.61 29.29
CA LEU A 24 -14.11 3.33 30.47
C LEU A 24 -13.51 1.92 30.45
N ASN A 25 -14.23 0.92 29.92
CA ASN A 25 -13.72 -0.44 29.77
C ASN A 25 -12.64 -0.58 28.70
N LEU A 26 -12.55 0.34 27.73
CA LEU A 26 -11.45 0.38 26.76
C LEU A 26 -10.12 0.83 27.39
N VAL A 27 -10.17 1.48 28.55
CA VAL A 27 -8.98 1.98 29.24
C VAL A 27 -8.30 0.84 29.98
N LYS A 28 -7.13 0.43 29.48
CA LYS A 28 -6.31 -0.63 30.10
C LYS A 28 -5.53 -0.16 31.33
N ASP A 29 -5.31 1.15 31.45
CA ASP A 29 -4.52 1.77 32.52
C ASP A 29 -5.18 3.07 33.01
N VAL A 30 -5.46 3.15 34.31
CA VAL A 30 -6.07 4.30 34.98
C VAL A 30 -5.24 5.58 34.81
N SER A 31 -3.93 5.47 34.62
CA SER A 31 -3.06 6.63 34.36
C SER A 31 -3.45 7.39 33.07
N GLN A 32 -4.10 6.71 32.11
CA GLN A 32 -4.59 7.33 30.88
C GLN A 32 -5.76 8.29 31.12
N LEU A 33 -6.58 8.04 32.15
CA LEU A 33 -7.68 8.94 32.52
C LEU A 33 -7.15 10.30 33.01
N GLN A 34 -5.97 10.33 33.62
CA GLN A 34 -5.34 11.58 34.06
C GLN A 34 -4.80 12.42 32.89
N LYS A 35 -4.53 11.79 31.74
CA LYS A 35 -4.06 12.46 30.52
C LYS A 35 -5.21 13.06 29.70
N VAL A 36 -6.46 12.77 30.05
CA VAL A 36 -7.62 13.33 29.35
C VAL A 36 -7.66 14.85 29.58
N PRO A 37 -7.66 15.67 28.51
CA PRO A 37 -7.71 17.11 28.66
C PRO A 37 -8.97 17.55 29.41
N ARG A 38 -8.81 18.46 30.38
CA ARG A 38 -9.95 19.02 31.15
C ARG A 38 -10.93 19.82 30.31
N SER A 39 -10.51 20.28 29.12
CA SER A 39 -11.34 21.08 28.22
C SER A 39 -11.92 20.23 27.09
N LEU A 40 -13.25 20.26 26.97
CA LEU A 40 -13.99 19.67 25.84
C LEU A 40 -13.50 20.20 24.48
N ALA A 41 -13.07 21.46 24.41
CA ALA A 41 -12.53 22.03 23.17
C ALA A 41 -11.21 21.36 22.76
N ILE A 42 -10.36 21.02 23.73
CA ILE A 42 -9.11 20.31 23.49
C ILE A 42 -9.39 18.87 23.10
N ILE A 43 -10.32 18.17 23.76
CA ILE A 43 -10.74 16.81 23.36
C ILE A 43 -11.21 16.81 21.90
N LYS A 44 -12.11 17.74 21.53
CA LYS A 44 -12.61 17.88 20.15
C LYS A 44 -11.50 18.21 19.16
N ARG A 45 -10.52 19.03 19.55
CA ARG A 45 -9.35 19.35 18.72
C ARG A 45 -8.46 18.13 18.52
N ASN A 46 -8.15 17.39 19.57
CA ASN A 46 -7.31 16.19 19.51
C ASN A 46 -7.95 15.13 18.62
N VAL A 47 -9.25 14.87 18.77
CA VAL A 47 -9.98 13.95 17.90
C VAL A 47 -9.89 14.38 16.44
N LYS A 48 -10.08 15.68 16.14
CA LYS A 48 -9.96 16.19 14.76
C LYS A 48 -8.55 16.13 14.19
N ALA A 49 -7.53 16.23 15.05
CA ALA A 49 -6.12 16.13 14.66
C ALA A 49 -5.72 14.67 14.37
N SER A 50 -6.16 13.74 15.21
CA SER A 50 -5.86 12.31 15.06
C SER A 50 -6.73 11.63 13.99
N LEU A 51 -7.98 12.08 13.82
CA LEU A 51 -8.91 11.55 12.83
C LEU A 51 -9.69 12.71 12.19
N PRO A 52 -9.34 13.11 10.95
CA PRO A 52 -10.08 14.13 10.22
C PRO A 52 -11.55 13.71 10.09
N LEU A 53 -12.43 14.36 10.85
CA LEU A 53 -13.86 14.08 10.76
C LEU A 53 -14.35 14.44 9.36
N PHE A 54 -14.90 13.45 8.65
CA PHE A 54 -15.43 13.62 7.31
C PHE A 54 -16.53 14.69 7.31
N LYS A 55 -16.30 15.79 6.59
CA LYS A 55 -17.37 16.76 6.31
C LYS A 55 -18.30 16.19 5.26
N MET A 56 -19.25 15.37 5.72
CA MET A 56 -20.32 14.87 4.87
C MET A 56 -21.26 16.02 4.53
N ARG A 57 -21.38 16.32 3.25
CA ARG A 57 -22.34 17.28 2.71
C ARG A 57 -23.57 16.52 2.25
N ARG A 58 -24.75 17.13 2.42
CA ARG A 58 -26.00 16.57 1.93
C ARG A 58 -26.84 17.64 1.27
N LYS A 59 -27.59 17.26 0.24
CA LYS A 59 -28.60 18.09 -0.41
C LYS A 59 -29.79 17.23 -0.79
N SER A 60 -30.98 17.77 -0.55
CA SER A 60 -32.21 17.16 -1.00
C SER A 60 -32.30 17.33 -2.51
N ILE A 61 -32.40 16.21 -3.23
CA ILE A 61 -32.56 16.20 -4.68
C ILE A 61 -33.92 15.60 -5.04
N PRO A 62 -34.61 16.14 -6.06
CA PRO A 62 -35.80 15.50 -6.60
C PRO A 62 -35.40 14.21 -7.30
N VAL A 63 -36.18 13.14 -7.08
CA VAL A 63 -35.95 11.82 -7.68
C VAL A 63 -37.16 11.42 -8.48
N ASN A 64 -36.93 10.82 -9.64
CA ASN A 64 -37.99 10.21 -10.43
C ASN A 64 -38.40 8.87 -9.78
N SER A 65 -39.59 8.84 -9.19
CA SER A 65 -40.17 7.67 -8.54
C SER A 65 -40.29 6.45 -9.48
N GLN A 66 -40.44 6.67 -10.79
CA GLN A 66 -40.57 5.60 -11.77
C GLN A 66 -39.27 4.82 -11.97
N GLN A 67 -38.13 5.50 -11.83
CA GLN A 67 -36.79 4.95 -12.07
C GLN A 67 -36.14 4.34 -10.82
N MET A 68 -36.82 4.37 -9.66
CA MET A 68 -36.29 3.75 -8.45
C MET A 68 -36.58 2.24 -8.42
N PRO A 69 -35.54 1.37 -8.42
CA PRO A 69 -35.73 -0.08 -8.43
C PRO A 69 -36.26 -0.63 -7.09
N THR A 70 -36.08 0.12 -6.01
CA THR A 70 -36.42 -0.29 -4.63
C THR A 70 -37.84 0.05 -4.19
N LEU A 71 -38.61 0.82 -4.98
CA LEU A 71 -40.01 1.11 -4.66
C LEU A 71 -40.95 0.07 -5.30
N PRO A 72 -41.87 -0.53 -4.53
CA PRO A 72 -42.93 -1.37 -5.08
C PRO A 72 -43.77 -0.59 -6.11
N ASN A 73 -44.20 -1.25 -7.19
CA ASN A 73 -44.94 -0.61 -8.29
C ASN A 73 -46.23 0.10 -7.84
N ALA A 74 -46.89 -0.38 -6.79
CA ALA A 74 -48.06 0.27 -6.19
C ALA A 74 -47.69 1.62 -5.55
N SER A 75 -46.55 1.69 -4.85
CA SER A 75 -46.05 2.90 -4.19
C SER A 75 -45.50 3.93 -5.19
N LYS A 76 -45.03 3.50 -6.37
CA LYS A 76 -44.57 4.43 -7.43
C LYS A 76 -45.67 5.33 -7.98
N LYS A 77 -46.92 4.84 -8.03
CA LYS A 77 -48.08 5.59 -8.55
C LYS A 77 -48.70 6.54 -7.50
N LEU A 78 -48.49 6.25 -6.22
CA LEU A 78 -49.02 7.02 -5.08
C LEU A 78 -47.98 7.98 -4.47
N ALA A 79 -46.75 7.97 -4.97
CA ALA A 79 -45.68 8.81 -4.48
C ALA A 79 -45.96 10.31 -4.76
N PRO A 80 -45.86 11.19 -3.75
CA PRO A 80 -45.99 12.63 -3.97
C PRO A 80 -44.87 13.13 -4.89
N HIS A 81 -45.22 13.96 -5.87
CA HIS A 81 -44.27 14.62 -6.76
C HIS A 81 -44.01 16.07 -6.29
N PRO A 82 -42.74 16.51 -6.16
CA PRO A 82 -41.52 15.74 -6.35
C PRO A 82 -41.14 14.94 -5.10
N LEU A 83 -40.90 13.64 -5.28
CA LEU A 83 -40.31 12.81 -4.23
C LEU A 83 -38.85 13.24 -4.07
N THR A 84 -38.41 13.53 -2.85
CA THR A 84 -37.04 13.96 -2.59
C THR A 84 -36.26 12.89 -1.84
N THR A 85 -34.97 12.77 -2.15
CA THR A 85 -34.03 11.96 -1.38
C THR A 85 -32.80 12.76 -0.99
N TRP A 86 -32.11 12.32 0.05
CA TRP A 86 -30.83 12.90 0.45
C TRP A 86 -29.71 12.33 -0.42
N MET A 87 -29.09 13.19 -1.22
CA MET A 87 -27.80 12.90 -1.82
C MET A 87 -26.70 13.28 -0.82
N TYR A 88 -25.83 12.32 -0.52
CA TYR A 88 -24.66 12.53 0.33
C TYR A 88 -23.40 12.55 -0.53
N TRP A 89 -22.48 13.46 -0.23
CA TRP A 89 -21.16 13.46 -0.82
C TRP A 89 -20.13 14.00 0.17
N PHE A 90 -18.87 13.68 -0.06
CA PHE A 90 -17.74 14.26 0.65
C PHE A 90 -16.71 14.73 -0.37
N ASP A 91 -15.83 15.62 0.06
CA ASP A 91 -14.75 16.14 -0.77
C ASP A 91 -13.51 15.26 -0.57
N PRO A 92 -13.17 14.39 -1.55
CA PRO A 92 -12.04 13.49 -1.42
C PRO A 92 -10.71 14.26 -1.38
N LEU A 93 -10.58 15.37 -2.12
CA LEU A 93 -9.36 16.17 -2.12
C LEU A 93 -9.13 16.76 -0.74
N ASN A 94 -10.13 17.42 -0.16
CA ASN A 94 -10.01 17.97 1.18
C ASN A 94 -9.72 16.88 2.22
N LEU A 95 -10.31 15.69 2.08
CA LEU A 95 -10.03 14.55 2.95
C LEU A 95 -8.56 14.15 2.89
N PHE A 96 -8.05 13.81 1.69
CA PHE A 96 -6.67 13.35 1.53
C PHE A 96 -5.68 14.43 1.92
N THR A 97 -5.93 15.69 1.56
CA THR A 97 -5.10 16.83 2.00
C THR A 97 -5.07 16.94 3.52
N THR A 98 -6.21 16.80 4.20
CA THR A 98 -6.24 16.88 5.66
C THR A 98 -5.50 15.72 6.32
N ILE A 99 -5.67 14.50 5.79
CA ILE A 99 -4.95 13.31 6.25
C ILE A 99 -3.44 13.49 6.08
N LEU A 100 -2.99 13.89 4.89
CA LEU A 100 -1.57 14.08 4.54
C LEU A 100 -0.95 15.33 5.20
N SER A 101 -1.78 16.26 5.68
CA SER A 101 -1.30 17.43 6.43
C SER A 101 -1.11 17.14 7.93
N SER A 102 -1.55 15.98 8.43
CA SER A 102 -1.39 15.60 9.84
C SER A 102 -0.01 14.97 10.09
N PRO A 103 0.88 15.60 10.87
CA PRO A 103 2.21 15.05 11.18
C PRO A 103 2.15 13.69 11.89
N ASP A 104 1.14 13.49 12.75
CA ASP A 104 0.92 12.24 13.48
C ASP A 104 0.59 11.07 12.54
N PHE A 105 0.01 11.37 11.38
CA PHE A 105 -0.30 10.38 10.36
C PHE A 105 0.87 10.17 9.41
N THR A 106 1.44 11.26 8.87
CA THR A 106 2.54 11.17 7.91
C THR A 106 3.82 10.60 8.49
N SER A 107 4.11 10.82 9.77
CA SER A 107 5.26 10.21 10.45
C SER A 107 5.19 8.68 10.54
N LYS A 108 4.00 8.09 10.38
CA LYS A 108 3.76 6.65 10.38
C LYS A 108 3.62 6.06 8.98
N MET A 109 3.62 6.91 7.95
CA MET A 109 3.53 6.47 6.56
C MET A 109 4.92 6.10 6.05
N HIS A 110 4.98 5.02 5.27
CA HIS A 110 6.19 4.65 4.55
C HIS A 110 6.34 5.48 3.28
N PHE A 111 7.53 6.03 3.07
CA PHE A 111 7.93 6.71 1.84
C PHE A 111 9.24 6.11 1.37
N GLY A 112 9.30 5.70 0.10
CA GLY A 112 10.53 5.21 -0.53
C GLY A 112 10.38 3.83 -1.15
N MET A 113 11.53 3.22 -1.44
CA MET A 113 11.62 1.87 -1.98
C MET A 113 11.00 0.82 -1.06
N ALA A 114 10.69 -0.34 -1.62
CA ALA A 114 10.33 -1.51 -0.83
C ALA A 114 11.48 -1.95 0.08
N HIS A 115 11.17 -2.60 1.19
CA HIS A 115 12.17 -3.23 2.05
C HIS A 115 12.08 -4.75 1.93
N LEU A 116 13.21 -5.39 1.62
CA LEU A 116 13.35 -6.82 1.72
C LEU A 116 13.71 -7.17 3.16
N VAL A 117 12.87 -7.99 3.81
CA VAL A 117 13.02 -8.40 5.21
C VAL A 117 12.70 -9.88 5.35
N ASP A 118 13.24 -10.52 6.39
CA ASP A 118 13.03 -11.96 6.61
C ASP A 118 11.57 -12.32 6.94
N GLN A 119 10.83 -11.39 7.58
CA GLN A 119 9.44 -11.59 7.99
C GLN A 119 8.58 -10.40 7.53
N PRO A 120 7.99 -10.46 6.31
CA PRO A 120 7.20 -9.36 5.77
C PRO A 120 5.85 -9.23 6.48
N SER A 121 5.57 -8.07 7.08
CA SER A 121 4.29 -7.73 7.71
C SER A 121 3.58 -6.52 7.07
N GLU A 122 4.31 -5.68 6.35
CA GLU A 122 3.84 -4.39 5.84
C GLU A 122 3.74 -4.39 4.31
N LEU A 123 2.94 -3.48 3.74
CA LEU A 123 2.73 -3.42 2.29
C LEU A 123 4.02 -3.13 1.50
N TRP A 124 4.90 -2.29 2.03
CA TRP A 124 6.19 -1.99 1.42
C TRP A 124 7.22 -3.11 1.56
N HIS A 125 6.89 -4.19 2.28
CA HIS A 125 7.68 -5.43 2.26
C HIS A 125 7.27 -6.37 1.11
N SER A 126 6.19 -6.05 0.39
CA SER A 126 5.67 -6.89 -0.67
C SER A 126 6.39 -6.68 -2.00
N THR A 127 6.46 -7.76 -2.78
CA THR A 127 6.94 -7.72 -4.16
C THR A 127 6.14 -6.74 -5.02
N SER A 128 4.82 -6.63 -4.80
CA SER A 128 3.97 -5.70 -5.56
C SER A 128 4.38 -4.24 -5.37
N TRP A 129 4.88 -3.87 -4.19
CA TRP A 129 5.45 -2.54 -3.96
C TRP A 129 6.81 -2.40 -4.65
N ALA A 130 7.65 -3.42 -4.54
CA ALA A 130 9.00 -3.43 -5.11
C ALA A 130 9.02 -3.45 -6.65
N SER A 131 8.00 -4.01 -7.28
CA SER A 131 7.89 -4.18 -8.75
C SER A 131 7.17 -3.03 -9.45
N SER A 132 6.87 -1.94 -8.75
CA SER A 132 6.10 -0.82 -9.30
C SER A 132 6.91 0.48 -9.24
N ILE A 133 7.02 1.15 -10.39
CA ILE A 133 7.63 2.47 -10.51
C ILE A 133 6.88 3.56 -9.72
N ARG A 134 5.61 3.33 -9.40
CA ARG A 134 4.75 4.34 -8.73
C ARG A 134 4.85 4.31 -7.21
N SER A 135 5.34 3.21 -6.64
CA SER A 135 5.37 2.97 -5.20
C SER A 135 6.65 3.42 -4.54
N THR A 136 7.68 3.84 -5.31
CA THR A 136 8.98 4.23 -4.75
C THR A 136 9.00 5.62 -4.11
N SER A 137 7.89 6.36 -4.12
CA SER A 137 7.75 7.72 -3.57
C SER A 137 8.85 8.71 -4.00
N GLY A 138 9.38 8.56 -5.21
CA GLY A 138 10.45 9.42 -5.74
C GLY A 138 11.86 8.98 -5.37
N GLU A 139 12.03 7.85 -4.68
CA GLU A 139 13.32 7.20 -4.49
C GLU A 139 13.61 6.26 -5.67
N PHE A 140 14.77 6.38 -6.30
CA PHE A 140 15.10 5.59 -7.50
C PHE A 140 16.47 4.93 -7.39
N ALA A 141 16.63 3.83 -8.13
CA ALA A 141 17.90 3.18 -8.32
C ALA A 141 18.56 3.71 -9.59
N TYR A 142 19.89 3.65 -9.63
CA TYR A 142 20.69 4.24 -10.70
C TYR A 142 21.77 3.28 -11.16
N TYR A 143 22.04 3.25 -12.47
CA TYR A 143 23.21 2.60 -13.06
C TYR A 143 24.49 3.35 -12.66
N LYS A 144 25.66 2.80 -13.02
CA LYS A 144 26.96 3.43 -12.71
C LYS A 144 27.17 4.76 -13.45
N ASP A 145 26.45 4.97 -14.54
CA ASP A 145 26.42 6.22 -15.32
C ASP A 145 25.34 7.21 -14.86
N GLU A 146 24.73 6.97 -13.69
CA GLU A 146 23.66 7.79 -13.10
C GLU A 146 22.35 7.81 -13.91
N THR A 147 22.17 6.90 -14.86
CA THR A 147 20.87 6.70 -15.51
C THR A 147 19.91 5.94 -14.59
N LEU A 148 18.61 6.24 -14.68
CA LEU A 148 17.58 5.64 -13.82
C LEU A 148 17.34 4.18 -14.19
N ILE A 149 17.20 3.35 -13.16
CA ILE A 149 16.83 1.94 -13.28
C ILE A 149 15.36 1.79 -12.89
N PHE A 150 14.58 1.15 -13.76
CA PHE A 150 13.17 0.86 -13.51
C PHE A 150 12.86 -0.63 -13.47
N PRO A 151 11.81 -1.03 -12.71
CA PRO A 151 11.20 -2.33 -12.90
C PRO A 151 10.79 -2.53 -14.36
N SER A 152 11.05 -3.71 -14.88
CA SER A 152 10.91 -4.15 -16.28
C SER A 152 12.02 -3.78 -17.25
N ASP A 153 13.04 -3.02 -16.82
CA ASP A 153 14.23 -2.83 -17.65
C ASP A 153 14.91 -4.18 -17.92
N VAL A 154 15.47 -4.32 -19.11
CA VAL A 154 16.25 -5.49 -19.51
C VAL A 154 17.72 -5.13 -19.41
N VAL A 155 18.46 -5.94 -18.64
CA VAL A 155 19.86 -5.69 -18.28
C VAL A 155 20.72 -6.89 -18.57
N TYR A 156 21.99 -6.64 -18.85
CA TYR A 156 23.02 -7.66 -18.77
C TYR A 156 23.57 -7.73 -17.34
N TYR A 157 23.91 -8.92 -16.88
CA TYR A 157 24.42 -9.09 -15.53
C TYR A 157 25.36 -10.29 -15.38
N HIS A 158 26.18 -10.23 -14.33
CA HIS A 158 26.96 -11.36 -13.85
C HIS A 158 26.28 -11.99 -12.63
N CYS A 159 26.17 -13.32 -12.59
CA CYS A 159 25.62 -14.04 -11.44
C CYS A 159 26.47 -13.83 -10.17
N LEU A 160 25.95 -14.24 -9.00
CA LEU A 160 26.63 -14.07 -7.70
C LEU A 160 27.81 -15.03 -7.48
N SER A 161 27.69 -16.30 -7.85
CA SER A 161 28.78 -17.29 -7.76
C SER A 161 28.47 -18.55 -8.56
N GLY A 162 29.52 -19.26 -9.00
CA GLY A 162 29.38 -20.58 -9.64
C GLY A 162 28.98 -20.57 -11.11
N CYS A 163 28.88 -19.39 -11.74
CA CYS A 163 28.64 -19.27 -13.18
C CYS A 163 29.88 -18.76 -13.91
N GLY A 164 30.22 -19.39 -15.04
CA GLY A 164 31.32 -18.97 -15.92
C GLY A 164 31.20 -17.55 -16.48
N CYS A 165 30.03 -16.91 -16.36
CA CYS A 165 29.89 -15.50 -16.76
C CYS A 165 30.71 -14.55 -15.89
N GLN A 166 31.03 -14.91 -14.63
CA GLN A 166 31.86 -14.07 -13.76
C GLN A 166 33.32 -13.99 -14.19
N ASN A 167 33.85 -15.09 -14.74
CA ASN A 167 35.26 -15.23 -15.08
C ASN A 167 35.56 -14.94 -16.56
N GLY A 168 34.54 -14.57 -17.34
CA GLY A 168 34.65 -14.36 -18.79
C GLY A 168 34.61 -15.64 -19.63
N ASP A 169 34.37 -16.82 -19.03
CA ASP A 169 34.22 -18.09 -19.75
C ASP A 169 32.93 -18.14 -20.57
N LYS A 170 31.91 -17.35 -20.16
CA LYS A 170 30.61 -17.23 -20.82
C LYS A 170 30.22 -15.75 -20.96
N PRO A 171 29.40 -15.40 -21.96
CA PRO A 171 28.82 -14.06 -22.04
C PRO A 171 27.98 -13.76 -20.80
N PRO A 172 27.80 -12.46 -20.46
CA PRO A 172 26.91 -12.05 -19.38
C PRO A 172 25.48 -12.52 -19.66
N HIS A 173 24.75 -12.84 -18.59
CA HIS A 173 23.36 -13.23 -18.73
C HIS A 173 22.50 -12.01 -19.00
N ILE A 174 21.35 -12.23 -19.65
CA ILE A 174 20.33 -11.21 -19.84
C ILE A 174 19.17 -11.48 -18.88
N GLY A 175 18.62 -10.41 -18.31
CA GLY A 175 17.57 -10.51 -17.32
C GLY A 175 16.67 -9.30 -17.33
N ARG A 176 15.44 -9.48 -16.83
CA ARG A 176 14.52 -8.39 -16.58
C ARG A 176 14.57 -8.02 -15.11
N ILE A 177 14.66 -6.73 -14.81
CA ILE A 177 14.49 -6.22 -13.45
C ILE A 177 13.04 -6.46 -13.04
N TYR A 178 12.82 -7.45 -12.19
CA TYR A 178 11.48 -7.78 -11.73
C TYR A 178 11.03 -6.82 -10.62
N SER A 179 11.92 -6.51 -9.69
CA SER A 179 11.64 -5.57 -8.61
C SER A 179 12.91 -4.98 -8.01
N ILE A 180 12.77 -3.84 -7.37
CA ILE A 180 13.86 -3.09 -6.73
C ILE A 180 13.50 -2.86 -5.27
N ALA A 181 14.43 -3.14 -4.35
CA ALA A 181 14.21 -3.02 -2.92
C ALA A 181 15.49 -2.64 -2.18
N LYS A 182 15.35 -2.18 -0.93
CA LYS A 182 16.45 -2.09 0.03
C LYS A 182 16.52 -3.36 0.86
N ASP A 183 17.70 -3.94 0.96
CA ASP A 183 17.91 -5.20 1.68
C ASP A 183 18.13 -4.97 3.18
N TYR A 184 17.18 -5.41 4.00
CA TYR A 184 17.25 -5.42 5.46
C TYR A 184 17.16 -6.85 6.02
N THR A 185 17.38 -7.85 5.18
CA THR A 185 17.44 -9.25 5.61
C THR A 185 18.68 -9.50 6.47
N THR A 186 18.66 -10.56 7.25
CA THR A 186 19.84 -11.05 7.99
C THR A 186 21.01 -11.45 7.08
N ALA A 187 20.76 -11.73 5.81
CA ALA A 187 21.78 -12.06 4.82
C ALA A 187 22.40 -10.82 4.14
N ALA A 188 21.85 -9.62 4.38
CA ALA A 188 22.34 -8.39 3.77
C ALA A 188 23.77 -8.08 4.20
N LEU A 189 24.67 -7.85 3.22
CA LEU A 189 26.03 -7.40 3.48
C LEU A 189 26.05 -6.04 4.19
N VAL A 190 25.17 -5.13 3.76
CA VAL A 190 24.98 -3.81 4.35
C VAL A 190 23.48 -3.54 4.42
N PRO A 191 22.89 -3.47 5.63
CA PRO A 191 21.47 -3.17 5.78
C PRO A 191 21.09 -1.86 5.09
N GLY A 192 20.02 -1.89 4.30
CA GLY A 192 19.50 -0.77 3.53
C GLY A 192 20.14 -0.59 2.15
N CYS A 193 21.06 -1.46 1.72
CA CYS A 193 21.62 -1.39 0.38
C CYS A 193 20.57 -1.70 -0.70
N VAL A 194 20.65 -1.04 -1.85
CA VAL A 194 19.71 -1.27 -2.95
C VAL A 194 20.09 -2.57 -3.67
N VAL A 195 19.10 -3.45 -3.80
CA VAL A 195 19.19 -4.74 -4.49
C VAL A 195 18.10 -4.87 -5.55
N PHE A 196 18.39 -5.71 -6.53
CA PHE A 196 17.55 -5.97 -7.69
C PHE A 196 17.17 -7.44 -7.70
N HIS A 197 15.88 -7.74 -7.81
CA HIS A 197 15.42 -9.06 -8.21
C HIS A 197 15.46 -9.14 -9.72
N ILE A 198 16.37 -9.94 -10.27
CA ILE A 198 16.51 -10.17 -11.70
C ILE A 198 15.83 -11.49 -12.06
N GLN A 199 14.90 -11.39 -13.00
CA GLN A 199 14.27 -12.54 -13.62
C GLN A 199 15.02 -12.90 -14.89
N GLN A 200 15.58 -14.11 -14.95
CA GLN A 200 16.42 -14.50 -16.06
C GLN A 200 15.63 -14.60 -17.37
N LEU A 201 16.23 -14.06 -18.44
CA LEU A 201 15.78 -14.20 -19.81
C LEU A 201 16.76 -15.14 -20.53
N LEU A 202 16.25 -16.09 -21.29
CA LEU A 202 17.05 -17.09 -21.99
C LEU A 202 16.91 -16.93 -23.51
N TYR A 203 18.02 -16.99 -24.22
CA TYR A 203 18.01 -17.19 -25.66
C TYR A 203 17.58 -18.61 -26.00
N SER A 204 17.11 -18.82 -27.24
CA SER A 204 16.73 -20.16 -27.74
C SER A 204 17.85 -21.20 -27.58
N THR A 205 19.11 -20.78 -27.71
CA THR A 205 20.30 -21.63 -27.57
C THR A 205 20.61 -22.05 -26.12
N GLU A 206 20.06 -21.34 -25.14
CA GLU A 206 20.36 -21.52 -23.71
C GLU A 206 19.26 -22.32 -22.99
N ILE A 207 18.20 -22.70 -23.70
CA ILE A 207 17.04 -23.37 -23.12
C ILE A 207 17.42 -24.77 -22.69
N PRO A 208 17.25 -25.12 -21.40
CA PRO A 208 17.47 -26.47 -20.94
C PRO A 208 16.61 -27.47 -21.74
N PRO A 209 17.12 -28.66 -22.10
CA PRO A 209 16.38 -29.65 -22.90
C PRO A 209 15.02 -30.04 -22.30
N ARG A 210 14.87 -29.93 -20.98
CA ARG A 210 13.61 -30.18 -20.26
C ARG A 210 12.53 -29.14 -20.57
N LEU A 211 12.91 -27.88 -20.77
CA LEU A 211 12.01 -26.78 -21.11
C LEU A 211 11.74 -26.74 -22.62
N ALA A 212 12.73 -27.06 -23.45
CA ALA A 212 12.59 -27.09 -24.91
C ALA A 212 11.43 -27.98 -25.37
N ARG A 213 11.20 -29.12 -24.71
CA ARG A 213 10.11 -30.06 -25.01
C ARG A 213 8.70 -29.54 -24.68
N LYS A 214 8.59 -28.48 -23.88
CA LYS A 214 7.30 -27.89 -23.46
C LYS A 214 6.92 -26.67 -24.30
N LEU A 215 7.79 -26.24 -25.21
CA LEU A 215 7.51 -25.09 -26.05
C LEU A 215 6.57 -25.48 -27.19
N PRO A 216 5.52 -24.70 -27.44
CA PRO A 216 4.54 -25.00 -28.48
C PRO A 216 5.10 -24.83 -29.90
N GLU A 217 6.11 -23.98 -30.10
CA GLU A 217 6.73 -23.67 -31.40
C GLU A 217 8.24 -23.40 -31.25
N GLU A 218 8.97 -23.47 -32.36
CA GLU A 218 10.39 -23.07 -32.42
C GLU A 218 10.52 -21.55 -32.23
N LEU A 219 11.35 -21.16 -31.27
CA LEU A 219 11.62 -19.75 -30.98
C LEU A 219 12.44 -19.13 -32.12
N ARG A 220 12.05 -17.92 -32.52
CA ARG A 220 12.80 -17.12 -33.47
C ARG A 220 14.11 -16.64 -32.85
N ALA A 221 15.10 -16.32 -33.69
CA ALA A 221 16.45 -15.94 -33.26
C ALA A 221 16.54 -14.74 -32.28
N LYS A 222 15.50 -13.90 -32.18
CA LYS A 222 15.44 -12.75 -31.26
C LYS A 222 14.41 -12.90 -30.15
N GLU A 223 13.76 -14.07 -30.05
CA GLU A 223 12.82 -14.33 -28.97
C GLU A 223 13.56 -14.76 -27.71
N LEU A 224 13.11 -14.23 -26.58
CA LEU A 224 13.65 -14.52 -25.26
C LEU A 224 12.58 -15.22 -24.44
N LEU A 225 12.96 -16.28 -23.73
CA LEU A 225 12.09 -16.91 -22.75
C LEU A 225 12.34 -16.34 -21.36
N CYS A 226 11.25 -15.97 -20.71
CA CYS A 226 11.26 -15.52 -19.32
C CYS A 226 11.04 -16.71 -18.39
N VAL A 227 12.01 -17.00 -17.52
CA VAL A 227 11.91 -18.06 -16.52
C VAL A 227 11.20 -17.50 -15.28
N LYS A 228 9.95 -17.89 -15.06
CA LYS A 228 9.10 -17.27 -14.03
C LYS A 228 9.62 -17.42 -12.60
N ASP A 229 10.12 -18.61 -12.27
CA ASP A 229 10.40 -19.00 -10.89
C ASP A 229 11.89 -18.86 -10.50
N ASP A 230 12.72 -18.32 -11.40
CA ASP A 230 14.14 -18.12 -11.16
C ASP A 230 14.44 -16.62 -11.00
N LEU A 231 14.41 -16.17 -9.74
CA LEU A 231 14.72 -14.80 -9.33
C LEU A 231 16.04 -14.78 -8.59
N GLN A 232 16.99 -14.00 -9.11
CA GLN A 232 18.28 -13.78 -8.47
C GLN A 232 18.29 -12.40 -7.81
N ILE A 233 18.75 -12.32 -6.56
CA ILE A 233 19.00 -11.05 -5.86
C ILE A 233 20.41 -10.59 -6.24
N LEU A 234 20.54 -9.40 -6.81
CA LEU A 234 21.82 -8.84 -7.23
C LEU A 234 21.99 -7.42 -6.71
N SER A 235 23.22 -7.02 -6.42
CA SER A 235 23.56 -5.62 -6.16
C SER A 235 23.85 -4.89 -7.47
N LYS A 236 23.94 -3.55 -7.40
CA LYS A 236 24.28 -2.68 -8.53
C LYS A 236 25.57 -3.09 -9.24
N ASP A 237 26.53 -3.67 -8.52
CA ASP A 237 27.85 -3.98 -9.07
C ASP A 237 27.83 -5.11 -10.10
N HIS A 238 26.79 -5.94 -10.07
CA HIS A 238 26.61 -7.06 -10.98
C HIS A 238 25.92 -6.67 -12.29
N LEU A 239 25.34 -5.47 -12.38
CA LEU A 239 24.65 -4.99 -13.57
C LEU A 239 25.64 -4.36 -14.56
N LEU A 240 25.50 -4.74 -15.83
CA LEU A 240 26.22 -4.21 -16.98
C LEU A 240 25.16 -3.48 -17.81
N SER A 241 25.38 -2.18 -18.02
CA SER A 241 24.50 -1.26 -18.77
C SER A 241 23.90 -1.88 -20.04
#